data_AF-A0A7V2Y9Y3-F1
#
_entry.id   AF-A0A7V2Y9Y3-F1
#
_cell.length_a   1.000
_cell.length_b   1.000
_cell.length_c   1.000
_cell.angle_alpha   90.00
_cell.angle_beta   90.00
_cell.angle_gamma   90.00
#
_symmetry.space_group_name_H-M   'P 1'
#
loop_
_entity.id
_entity.type
_entity.pdbx_description
1 polymer ?
#
loop_
_entity_poly.entity_id
_entity_poly.type
_entity_poly.pdbx_seq_one_letter_code
_entity_poly.pdbx_strand_id
1 'polypeptide(L)'
;MVGRLFRIRKALLRLTKPRGRRSLECMSLGNSKACHSSVKEGSKDMIWKVFVVGIMAWTCAWGVSMGADQKGQGASGDVPKVVAKVNGKAISGEQYQKLFKQMEGSRQAGAQPDSASSDPKAMKEQVLERLITVEVLSQKAEQLKIQAEPQELDEKIQEIQESLGGEQAMKEALQSHGLSMEELRADIQRSMRIQKLLELEVFEKVTVDQGEVKGFYDSNPQVFQVPEQVRARHIIVRVKEGATEGEKKQAKDAIQKAAERIKKGESFEEVAKQVSQDGTAQRGGDLGYFSRGQMVPEFEKVAFSLEKDKVSQVVETKFGYHLIKLEDKKEARTLGFQEVEPKIAEFLRQKKGEEQLKAYVDNLRSQAKIERAGF
;
A
#
# COMPACT_ATOMS: atom_id res chain seq x y z
N MET A 1 -10.04 -2.85 -19.46
CA MET A 1 -10.31 -4.00 -18.57
C MET A 1 -9.07 -4.58 -17.88
N VAL A 2 -7.95 -4.79 -18.59
CA VAL A 2 -6.72 -5.43 -18.05
C VAL A 2 -6.11 -4.69 -16.84
N GLY A 3 -6.08 -3.36 -16.84
CA GLY A 3 -5.51 -2.58 -15.73
C GLY A 3 -6.29 -2.65 -14.41
N ARG A 4 -7.60 -2.93 -14.43
CA ARG A 4 -8.45 -3.03 -13.23
C ARG A 4 -8.23 -4.37 -12.53
N LEU A 5 -8.12 -5.45 -13.30
CA LEU A 5 -7.79 -6.80 -12.82
C LEU A 5 -6.37 -6.87 -12.24
N PHE A 6 -5.41 -6.16 -12.82
CA PHE A 6 -4.04 -6.11 -12.29
C PHE A 6 -3.96 -5.41 -10.92
N ARG A 7 -4.72 -4.33 -10.70
CA ARG A 7 -4.78 -3.64 -9.40
C ARG A 7 -5.47 -4.49 -8.33
N ILE A 8 -6.54 -5.18 -8.67
CA ILE A 8 -7.24 -6.11 -7.77
C ILE A 8 -6.33 -7.28 -7.38
N ARG A 9 -5.63 -7.89 -8.35
CA ARG A 9 -4.66 -8.95 -8.10
C ARG A 9 -3.50 -8.47 -7.22
N LYS A 10 -2.98 -7.26 -7.44
CA LYS A 10 -1.91 -6.66 -6.62
C LYS A 10 -2.38 -6.32 -5.20
N ALA A 11 -3.63 -5.91 -5.01
CA ALA A 11 -4.23 -5.70 -3.70
C ALA A 11 -4.39 -7.02 -2.93
N LEU A 12 -4.97 -8.05 -3.58
CA LEU A 12 -5.13 -9.39 -3.00
C LEU A 12 -3.78 -10.05 -2.66
N LEU A 13 -2.76 -9.90 -3.52
CA LEU A 13 -1.39 -10.42 -3.28
C LEU A 13 -0.59 -9.63 -2.24
N ARG A 14 -0.94 -8.37 -1.96
CA ARG A 14 -0.33 -7.60 -0.85
C ARG A 14 -0.79 -8.13 0.51
N LEU A 15 -2.01 -8.68 0.59
CA LEU A 15 -2.56 -9.34 1.77
C LEU A 15 -1.98 -10.75 1.99
N THR A 16 -1.18 -11.29 1.06
CA THR A 16 -0.56 -12.62 1.18
C THR A 16 0.91 -12.61 1.57
N LYS A 17 1.55 -11.44 1.72
CA LYS A 17 2.94 -11.37 2.19
C LYS A 17 2.97 -11.29 3.73
N PRO A 18 3.55 -12.27 4.44
CA PRO A 18 3.82 -12.10 5.86
C PRO A 18 4.77 -10.91 6.04
N ARG A 19 4.36 -9.91 6.84
CA ARG A 19 5.27 -8.84 7.29
C ARG A 19 6.30 -9.48 8.22
N GLY A 20 7.48 -9.75 7.66
CA GLY A 20 8.61 -10.28 8.42
C GLY A 20 9.16 -9.26 9.41
N ARG A 21 8.83 -9.45 10.69
CA ARG A 21 9.69 -9.36 11.89
C ARG A 21 8.80 -9.10 13.11
N ARG A 22 8.39 -10.19 13.77
CA ARG A 22 8.09 -10.31 15.21
C ARG A 22 7.51 -11.70 15.45
N SER A 23 8.37 -12.71 15.55
CA SER A 23 8.05 -13.99 16.19
C SER A 23 9.30 -14.88 16.22
N LEU A 24 10.18 -14.65 17.18
CA LEU A 24 11.19 -15.64 17.56
C LEU A 24 10.98 -16.18 19.00
N GLU A 25 9.85 -15.87 19.64
CA GLU A 25 9.61 -16.22 21.05
C GLU A 25 8.35 -17.05 21.32
N CYS A 26 7.74 -17.69 20.32
CA CYS A 26 6.58 -18.57 20.55
C CYS A 26 6.81 -20.06 20.21
N MET A 27 8.05 -20.50 19.98
CA MET A 27 8.35 -21.91 19.65
C MET A 27 8.89 -22.74 20.82
N SER A 28 8.64 -22.40 22.09
CA SER A 28 9.07 -23.28 23.21
C SER A 28 8.02 -23.72 24.22
N LEU A 29 6.74 -23.32 24.12
CA LEU A 29 5.72 -23.80 25.06
C LEU A 29 4.49 -24.32 24.33
N GLY A 30 4.42 -25.64 24.24
CA GLY A 30 3.33 -26.40 23.63
C GLY A 30 2.02 -26.26 24.39
N ASN A 31 1.21 -25.27 24.01
CA ASN A 31 -0.20 -25.24 24.40
C ASN A 31 -1.08 -24.63 23.29
N SER A 32 -1.79 -25.48 22.54
CA SER A 32 -2.48 -25.12 21.29
C SER A 32 -3.77 -24.29 21.46
N LYS A 33 -4.19 -24.00 22.69
CA LYS A 33 -5.43 -23.24 22.96
C LYS A 33 -5.21 -21.71 23.02
N ALA A 34 -3.98 -21.24 23.24
CA ALA A 34 -3.68 -19.80 23.30
C ALA A 34 -3.45 -19.13 21.93
N CYS A 35 -3.08 -19.90 20.89
CA CYS A 35 -2.88 -19.36 19.54
C CYS A 35 -4.19 -19.09 18.77
N HIS A 36 -5.33 -19.67 19.18
CA HIS A 36 -6.59 -19.54 18.44
C HIS A 36 -7.47 -18.35 18.88
N SER A 37 -7.22 -17.72 20.04
CA SER A 37 -7.95 -16.50 20.45
C SER A 37 -7.28 -15.22 19.97
N SER A 38 -5.95 -15.17 19.91
CA SER A 38 -5.20 -13.94 19.57
C SER A 38 -5.30 -13.51 18.10
N VAL A 39 -5.68 -14.41 17.18
CA VAL A 39 -5.83 -14.09 15.74
C VAL A 39 -7.20 -13.46 15.42
N LYS A 40 -8.23 -13.69 16.25
CA LYS A 40 -9.58 -13.16 16.00
C LYS A 40 -9.76 -11.70 16.42
N GLU A 41 -8.95 -11.21 17.37
CA GLU A 41 -8.97 -9.80 17.80
C GLU A 41 -7.99 -8.93 17.02
N GLY A 42 -6.78 -9.43 16.70
CA GLY A 42 -5.75 -8.60 16.03
C GLY A 42 -5.98 -8.27 14.55
N SER A 43 -6.86 -9.00 13.85
CA SER A 43 -7.11 -8.77 12.41
C SER A 43 -8.18 -7.72 12.13
N LYS A 44 -9.06 -7.43 13.09
CA LYS A 44 -10.10 -6.40 12.94
C LYS A 44 -9.51 -5.00 13.15
N ASP A 45 -8.60 -4.85 14.11
CA ASP A 45 -8.01 -3.55 14.47
C ASP A 45 -6.99 -2.99 13.48
N MET A 46 -6.17 -3.84 12.85
CA MET A 46 -5.04 -3.36 12.02
C MET A 46 -5.46 -2.89 10.62
N ILE A 47 -6.64 -3.28 10.14
CA ILE A 47 -7.17 -2.97 8.80
C ILE A 47 -8.19 -1.82 8.88
N TRP A 48 -8.91 -1.72 10.00
CA TRP A 48 -9.70 -0.54 10.40
C TRP A 48 -8.82 0.74 10.46
N LYS A 49 -7.59 0.59 10.98
CA LYS A 49 -6.53 1.61 10.98
C LYS A 49 -5.92 1.94 9.60
N VAL A 50 -6.40 1.40 8.48
CA VAL A 50 -5.94 1.79 7.12
C VAL A 50 -7.05 2.48 6.33
N PHE A 51 -8.31 2.11 6.55
CA PHE A 51 -9.46 2.66 5.82
C PHE A 51 -10.03 3.92 6.46
N VAL A 52 -10.21 3.93 7.78
CA VAL A 52 -10.58 5.16 8.49
C VAL A 52 -9.43 6.17 8.49
N VAL A 53 -8.20 5.65 8.50
CA VAL A 53 -6.92 6.38 8.46
C VAL A 53 -6.58 6.88 7.05
N GLY A 54 -7.07 6.25 5.97
CA GLY A 54 -6.90 6.79 4.62
C GLY A 54 -7.65 8.11 4.39
N ILE A 55 -8.77 8.29 5.10
CA ILE A 55 -9.55 9.53 5.09
C ILE A 55 -9.21 10.43 6.29
N MET A 56 -8.71 9.86 7.42
CA MET A 56 -8.42 10.61 8.66
C MET A 56 -7.01 10.60 9.25
N ALA A 57 -6.05 9.75 8.88
CA ALA A 57 -4.63 10.04 9.17
C ALA A 57 -4.13 11.28 8.44
N TRP A 58 -4.85 11.72 7.42
CA TRP A 58 -4.62 12.99 6.79
C TRP A 58 -5.46 14.14 7.37
N THR A 59 -6.41 13.90 8.29
CA THR A 59 -7.09 14.96 9.06
C THR A 59 -6.57 15.07 10.49
N CYS A 60 -6.00 14.03 11.09
CA CYS A 60 -5.41 14.12 12.44
C CYS A 60 -3.92 14.50 12.41
N ALA A 61 -3.26 14.41 11.26
CA ALA A 61 -2.00 15.11 11.04
C ALA A 61 -2.29 16.52 10.52
N TRP A 62 -2.82 17.40 11.38
CA TRP A 62 -3.01 18.86 11.15
C TRP A 62 -4.34 19.32 10.51
N GLY A 63 -5.47 18.68 10.79
CA GLY A 63 -6.81 19.13 10.39
C GLY A 63 -7.42 20.13 11.36
N VAL A 64 -6.92 21.38 11.28
CA VAL A 64 -7.17 22.53 12.15
C VAL A 64 -8.64 22.89 12.40
N SER A 65 -8.97 23.15 13.67
CA SER A 65 -10.05 24.03 14.14
C SER A 65 -9.49 25.13 15.05
N MET A 66 -9.57 26.40 14.64
CA MET A 66 -9.79 27.51 15.58
C MET A 66 -10.12 28.84 14.91
N GLY A 67 -10.65 29.75 15.73
CA GLY A 67 -10.85 31.15 15.43
C GLY A 67 -9.85 32.05 16.18
N ALA A 68 -9.78 33.27 15.64
CA ALA A 68 -9.18 34.50 16.15
C ALA A 68 -7.65 34.71 16.02
N ASP A 69 -7.36 35.54 15.01
CA ASP A 69 -6.36 36.62 14.92
C ASP A 69 -4.87 36.30 15.07
N GLN A 70 -4.21 36.13 13.92
CA GLN A 70 -2.91 36.77 13.66
C GLN A 70 -2.82 37.33 12.23
N LYS A 71 -2.44 38.61 12.13
CA LYS A 71 -1.98 39.26 10.90
C LYS A 71 -0.58 38.74 10.57
N GLY A 72 -0.42 38.05 9.45
CA GLY A 72 0.87 37.66 8.90
C GLY A 72 0.78 37.41 7.38
N GLN A 73 1.39 38.31 6.61
CA GLN A 73 1.38 38.32 5.14
C GLN A 73 2.19 37.17 4.54
N GLY A 74 1.70 36.60 3.43
CA GLY A 74 2.43 35.66 2.60
C GLY A 74 1.55 34.92 1.59
N ALA A 75 1.37 35.53 0.41
CA ALA A 75 0.78 34.99 -0.83
C ALA A 75 -0.73 34.60 -0.81
N SER A 76 -1.60 35.38 -0.18
CA SER A 76 -3.07 35.19 -0.25
C SER A 76 -3.70 36.08 -1.32
N GLY A 77 -3.82 35.58 -2.55
CA GLY A 77 -4.82 36.11 -3.48
C GLY A 77 -6.20 35.62 -3.06
N ASP A 78 -7.03 36.53 -2.53
CA ASP A 78 -8.50 36.49 -2.45
C ASP A 78 -9.21 35.32 -1.74
N VAL A 79 -8.59 34.59 -0.81
CA VAL A 79 -9.38 33.64 0.03
C VAL A 79 -10.18 34.43 1.08
N PRO A 80 -11.52 34.40 1.06
CA PRO A 80 -12.36 35.12 2.01
C PRO A 80 -12.24 34.53 3.42
N LYS A 81 -12.56 35.32 4.45
CA LYS A 81 -12.59 34.85 5.86
C LYS A 81 -13.48 33.62 6.05
N VAL A 82 -14.54 33.52 5.24
CA VAL A 82 -15.44 32.37 5.20
C VAL A 82 -15.50 31.86 3.76
N VAL A 83 -15.05 30.63 3.53
CA VAL A 83 -14.97 30.03 2.19
C VAL A 83 -16.24 29.27 1.82
N ALA A 84 -16.97 28.78 2.81
CA ALA A 84 -18.28 28.19 2.65
C ALA A 84 -19.06 28.21 3.97
N LYS A 85 -20.36 27.95 3.91
CA LYS A 85 -21.20 27.66 5.07
C LYS A 85 -21.95 26.36 4.83
N VAL A 86 -22.07 25.54 5.88
CA VAL A 86 -22.85 24.31 5.88
C VAL A 86 -23.91 24.43 6.97
N ASN A 87 -25.18 24.47 6.59
CA ASN A 87 -26.32 24.70 7.51
C ASN A 87 -26.12 25.96 8.38
N GLY A 88 -25.56 27.02 7.80
CA GLY A 88 -25.28 28.29 8.47
C GLY A 88 -23.95 28.34 9.24
N LYS A 89 -23.30 27.20 9.52
CA LYS A 89 -21.98 27.16 10.17
C LYS A 89 -20.86 27.46 9.18
N ALA A 90 -20.01 28.42 9.51
CA ALA A 90 -18.94 28.89 8.64
C ALA A 90 -17.75 27.93 8.59
N ILE A 91 -17.20 27.73 7.39
CA ILE A 91 -15.90 27.10 7.14
C ILE A 91 -14.88 28.21 6.96
N SER A 92 -13.83 28.21 7.79
CA SER A 92 -12.84 29.28 7.86
C SER A 92 -11.93 29.29 6.62
N GLY A 93 -11.66 30.48 6.10
CA GLY A 93 -10.64 30.68 5.06
C GLY A 93 -9.23 30.37 5.53
N GLU A 94 -8.97 30.49 6.84
CA GLU A 94 -7.67 30.11 7.40
C GLU A 94 -7.46 28.58 7.36
N GLN A 95 -8.49 27.82 7.75
CA GLN A 95 -8.47 26.35 7.66
C GLN A 95 -8.24 25.88 6.22
N TYR A 96 -8.93 26.53 5.28
CA TYR A 96 -8.74 26.29 3.85
C TYR A 96 -7.30 26.56 3.40
N GLN A 97 -6.75 27.73 3.74
CA GLN A 97 -5.38 28.09 3.34
C GLN A 97 -4.34 27.13 3.94
N LYS A 98 -4.50 26.74 5.21
CA LYS A 98 -3.60 25.77 5.86
C LYS A 98 -3.64 24.41 5.15
N LEU A 99 -4.84 23.86 4.92
CA LEU A 99 -5.00 22.57 4.25
C LEU A 99 -4.50 22.61 2.80
N PHE A 100 -4.72 23.71 2.08
CA PHE A 100 -4.20 23.92 0.73
C PHE A 100 -2.66 23.92 0.71
N LYS A 101 -2.00 24.71 1.56
CA LYS A 101 -0.53 24.75 1.67
C LYS A 101 0.07 23.38 2.01
N GLN A 102 -0.58 22.62 2.89
CA GLN A 102 -0.14 21.26 3.23
C GLN A 102 -0.20 20.30 2.03
N MET A 103 -1.28 20.37 1.25
CA MET A 103 -1.43 19.56 0.04
C MET A 103 -0.42 19.97 -1.04
N GLU A 104 -0.16 21.25 -1.21
CA GLU A 104 0.86 21.74 -2.13
C GLU A 104 2.27 21.28 -1.74
N GLY A 105 2.66 21.43 -0.46
CA GLY A 105 3.98 21.03 0.04
C GLY A 105 4.24 19.53 -0.09
N SER A 106 3.23 18.70 0.21
CA SER A 106 3.32 17.24 0.06
C SER A 106 3.50 16.81 -1.41
N ARG A 107 2.94 17.59 -2.36
CA ARG A 107 3.09 17.34 -3.80
C ARG A 107 4.49 17.69 -4.31
N GLN A 108 5.04 18.82 -3.86
CA GLN A 108 6.40 19.23 -4.22
C GLN A 108 7.46 18.26 -3.71
N ALA A 109 7.24 17.65 -2.54
CA ALA A 109 8.14 16.65 -1.95
C ALA A 109 8.08 15.26 -2.61
N GLY A 110 7.09 14.97 -3.46
CA GLY A 110 6.83 13.61 -4.00
C GLY A 110 6.53 13.54 -5.51
N ALA A 111 6.97 14.51 -6.30
CA ALA A 111 6.50 14.72 -7.67
C ALA A 111 6.65 13.50 -8.62
N GLN A 112 5.52 12.91 -9.03
CA GLN A 112 5.33 12.35 -10.37
C GLN A 112 4.62 13.41 -11.25
N PRO A 113 5.07 13.72 -12.48
CA PRO A 113 4.66 14.95 -13.18
C PRO A 113 3.27 14.90 -13.87
N ASP A 114 2.72 13.73 -14.15
CA ASP A 114 1.72 13.59 -15.23
C ASP A 114 0.32 13.17 -14.76
N SER A 115 -0.38 14.01 -14.00
CA SER A 115 -1.81 13.79 -13.74
C SER A 115 -2.58 15.10 -13.61
N ALA A 116 -3.87 15.08 -13.93
CA ALA A 116 -4.84 16.17 -13.75
C ALA A 116 -4.83 16.79 -12.33
N SER A 117 -4.15 16.16 -11.36
CA SER A 117 -3.77 16.68 -10.04
C SER A 117 -2.77 17.85 -10.01
N SER A 118 -2.30 18.32 -11.17
CA SER A 118 -1.39 19.48 -11.29
C SER A 118 -2.13 20.80 -11.53
N ASP A 119 -3.44 20.78 -11.78
CA ASP A 119 -4.26 21.99 -11.96
C ASP A 119 -4.53 22.66 -10.59
N PRO A 120 -4.02 23.88 -10.35
CA PRO A 120 -4.27 24.61 -9.10
C PRO A 120 -5.76 24.83 -8.84
N LYS A 121 -6.59 24.98 -9.88
CA LYS A 121 -8.04 25.19 -9.73
C LYS A 121 -8.73 23.92 -9.22
N ALA A 122 -8.39 22.76 -9.79
CA ALA A 122 -8.90 21.48 -9.29
C ALA A 122 -8.47 21.21 -7.84
N MET A 123 -7.26 21.61 -7.46
CA MET A 123 -6.77 21.48 -6.08
C MET A 123 -7.54 22.37 -5.11
N LYS A 124 -7.75 23.65 -5.45
CA LYS A 124 -8.57 24.57 -4.66
C LYS A 124 -9.94 23.98 -4.36
N GLU A 125 -10.61 23.47 -5.40
CA GLU A 125 -11.91 22.81 -5.28
C GLU A 125 -11.85 21.57 -4.38
N GLN A 126 -10.83 20.72 -4.53
CA GLN A 126 -10.66 19.53 -3.69
C GLN A 126 -10.52 19.85 -2.19
N VAL A 127 -9.83 20.94 -1.85
CA VAL A 127 -9.70 21.40 -0.45
C VAL A 127 -11.05 21.79 0.11
N LEU A 128 -11.78 22.62 -0.64
CA LEU A 128 -13.09 23.12 -0.24
C LEU A 128 -14.07 21.96 -0.05
N GLU A 129 -14.11 21.06 -1.02
CA GLU A 129 -14.92 19.84 -1.01
C GLU A 129 -14.65 18.95 0.20
N ARG A 130 -13.37 18.82 0.58
CA ARG A 130 -12.97 18.08 1.77
C ARG A 130 -13.44 18.74 3.05
N LEU A 131 -13.29 20.06 3.19
CA LEU A 131 -13.75 20.79 4.37
C LEU A 131 -15.27 20.72 4.52
N ILE A 132 -16.01 20.89 3.42
CA ILE A 132 -17.47 20.74 3.40
C ILE A 132 -17.88 19.33 3.85
N THR A 133 -17.21 18.30 3.34
CA THR A 133 -17.50 16.90 3.71
C THR A 133 -17.27 16.64 5.20
N VAL A 134 -16.15 17.11 5.75
CA VAL A 134 -15.83 16.99 7.19
C VAL A 134 -16.83 17.77 8.04
N GLU A 135 -17.31 18.92 7.57
CA GLU A 135 -18.34 19.68 8.28
C GLU A 135 -19.69 18.97 8.28
N VAL A 136 -20.14 18.47 7.12
CA VAL A 136 -21.40 17.71 7.02
C VAL A 136 -21.38 16.45 7.90
N LEU A 137 -20.27 15.71 7.90
CA LEU A 137 -20.11 14.53 8.75
C LEU A 137 -20.08 14.89 10.25
N SER A 138 -19.40 15.99 10.61
CA SER A 138 -19.36 16.48 12.00
C SER A 138 -20.75 16.84 12.51
N GLN A 139 -21.53 17.58 11.72
CA GLN A 139 -22.90 17.94 12.08
C GLN A 139 -23.80 16.72 12.22
N LYS A 140 -23.62 15.71 11.35
CA LYS A 140 -24.36 14.46 11.47
C LYS A 140 -23.99 13.68 12.75
N ALA A 141 -22.71 13.62 13.10
CA ALA A 141 -22.27 13.02 14.35
C ALA A 141 -22.86 13.74 15.57
N GLU A 142 -22.92 15.09 15.53
CA GLU A 142 -23.56 15.91 16.56
C GLU A 142 -25.06 15.67 16.67
N GLN A 143 -25.77 15.62 15.53
CA GLN A 143 -27.20 15.33 15.47
C GLN A 143 -27.53 13.96 16.09
N LEU A 144 -26.68 12.95 15.84
CA LEU A 144 -26.82 11.61 16.42
C LEU A 144 -26.25 11.51 17.85
N LYS A 145 -25.77 12.62 18.42
CA LYS A 145 -25.17 12.68 19.76
C LYS A 145 -24.01 11.68 19.94
N ILE A 146 -23.26 11.43 18.87
CA ILE A 146 -22.09 10.55 18.91
C ILE A 146 -21.00 11.25 19.71
N GLN A 147 -20.55 10.59 20.77
CA GLN A 147 -19.49 11.08 21.65
C GLN A 147 -18.20 10.29 21.44
N ALA A 148 -17.09 11.01 21.60
CA ALA A 148 -15.77 10.43 21.79
C ALA A 148 -15.55 10.35 23.30
N GLU A 149 -15.26 9.15 23.80
CA GLU A 149 -15.06 8.95 25.24
C GLU A 149 -13.78 9.70 25.68
N PRO A 150 -13.80 10.42 26.84
CA PRO A 150 -12.63 11.18 27.29
C PRO A 150 -11.37 10.32 27.42
N GLN A 151 -11.51 9.10 27.92
CA GLN A 151 -10.40 8.16 28.07
C GLN A 151 -9.81 7.78 26.71
N GLU A 152 -10.64 7.42 25.72
CA GLU A 152 -10.16 7.07 24.37
C GLU A 152 -9.46 8.27 23.69
N LEU A 153 -9.93 9.49 23.95
CA LEU A 153 -9.31 10.71 23.47
C LEU A 153 -7.92 10.93 24.08
N ASP A 154 -7.79 10.74 25.39
CA ASP A 154 -6.52 10.85 26.11
C ASP A 154 -5.52 9.79 25.63
N GLU A 155 -5.96 8.54 25.50
CA GLU A 155 -5.16 7.44 24.94
C GLU A 155 -4.70 7.76 23.51
N LYS A 156 -5.57 8.36 22.69
CA LYS A 156 -5.22 8.73 21.31
C LYS A 156 -4.18 9.85 21.26
N ILE A 157 -4.32 10.85 22.13
CA ILE A 157 -3.34 11.94 22.26
C ILE A 157 -1.99 11.38 22.72
N GLN A 158 -1.99 10.45 23.67
CA GLN A 158 -0.78 9.78 24.13
C GLN A 158 -0.12 8.97 23.01
N GLU A 159 -0.87 8.18 22.24
CA GLU A 159 -0.34 7.42 21.09
C GLU A 159 0.34 8.36 20.07
N ILE A 160 -0.28 9.51 19.79
CA ILE A 160 0.29 10.53 18.90
C ILE A 160 1.57 11.10 19.50
N GLN A 161 1.55 11.49 20.79
CA GLN A 161 2.71 12.01 21.49
C GLN A 161 3.90 11.05 21.44
N GLU A 162 3.67 9.76 21.75
CA GLU A 162 4.70 8.73 21.71
C GLU A 162 5.24 8.53 20.29
N SER A 163 4.36 8.53 19.28
CA SER A 163 4.77 8.41 17.87
C SER A 163 5.63 9.57 17.37
N LEU A 164 5.49 10.75 17.96
CA LEU A 164 6.27 11.96 17.65
C LEU A 164 7.61 12.01 18.40
N GLY A 165 7.85 11.13 19.38
CA GLY A 165 9.06 11.13 20.20
C GLY A 165 8.89 11.77 21.58
N GLY A 166 7.66 11.91 22.07
CA GLY A 166 7.34 12.39 23.42
C GLY A 166 6.80 13.82 23.46
N GLU A 167 6.49 14.29 24.68
CA GLU A 167 5.83 15.56 24.95
C GLU A 167 6.57 16.77 24.34
N GLN A 168 7.91 16.81 24.48
CA GLN A 168 8.71 17.91 23.95
C GLN A 168 8.64 18.00 22.42
N ALA A 169 8.76 16.86 21.73
CA ALA A 169 8.66 16.79 20.28
C ALA A 169 7.25 17.18 19.79
N MET A 170 6.22 16.80 20.54
CA MET A 170 4.83 17.21 20.28
C MET A 170 4.64 18.72 20.44
N LYS A 171 5.20 19.31 21.49
CA LYS A 171 5.13 20.76 21.73
C LYS A 171 5.84 21.55 20.62
N GLU A 172 7.02 21.11 20.22
CA GLU A 172 7.78 21.72 19.10
C GLU A 172 7.03 21.61 17.79
N ALA A 173 6.45 20.44 17.52
CA ALA A 173 5.60 20.23 16.35
C ALA A 173 4.44 21.25 16.37
N LEU A 174 3.66 21.31 17.46
CA LEU A 174 2.53 22.22 17.58
C LEU A 174 2.92 23.68 17.37
N GLN A 175 4.04 24.11 17.95
CA GLN A 175 4.58 25.45 17.76
C GLN A 175 4.96 25.73 16.29
N SER A 176 5.69 24.82 15.65
CA SER A 176 6.13 24.99 14.25
C SER A 176 4.98 25.14 13.24
N HIS A 177 3.80 24.64 13.61
CA HIS A 177 2.60 24.65 12.80
C HIS A 177 1.53 25.62 13.31
N GLY A 178 1.83 26.36 14.39
CA GLY A 178 0.93 27.36 14.98
C GLY A 178 -0.37 26.76 15.52
N LEU A 179 -0.29 25.63 16.22
CA LEU A 179 -1.41 25.01 16.93
C LEU A 179 -1.14 24.96 18.44
N SER A 180 -2.22 24.96 19.21
CA SER A 180 -2.26 24.70 20.64
C SER A 180 -2.69 23.26 20.92
N MET A 181 -2.44 22.80 22.15
CA MET A 181 -2.93 21.50 22.62
C MET A 181 -4.45 21.42 22.63
N GLU A 182 -5.14 22.54 22.88
CA GLU A 182 -6.61 22.60 22.90
C GLU A 182 -7.19 22.40 21.50
N GLU A 183 -6.62 23.05 20.48
CA GLU A 183 -7.00 22.87 19.07
C GLU A 183 -6.83 21.42 18.65
N LEU A 184 -5.65 20.85 18.93
CA LEU A 184 -5.37 19.47 18.59
C LEU A 184 -6.36 18.52 19.27
N ARG A 185 -6.64 18.72 20.55
CA ARG A 185 -7.60 17.90 21.29
C ARG A 185 -9.00 17.98 20.67
N ALA A 186 -9.46 19.18 20.32
CA ALA A 186 -10.75 19.39 19.68
C ALA A 186 -10.83 18.72 18.30
N ASP A 187 -9.75 18.78 17.51
CA ASP A 187 -9.66 18.14 16.20
C ASP A 187 -9.65 16.62 16.30
N ILE A 188 -8.90 16.05 17.24
CA ILE A 188 -8.91 14.61 17.51
C ILE A 188 -10.31 14.19 17.97
N GLN A 189 -10.93 14.90 18.90
CA GLN A 189 -12.28 14.59 19.37
C GLN A 189 -13.30 14.62 18.22
N ARG A 190 -13.22 15.63 17.33
CA ARG A 190 -14.06 15.72 16.13
C ARG A 190 -13.83 14.52 15.21
N SER A 191 -12.58 14.16 14.95
CA SER A 191 -12.22 13.02 14.10
C SER A 191 -12.76 11.69 14.65
N MET A 192 -12.66 11.48 15.96
CA MET A 192 -13.17 10.27 16.63
C MET A 192 -14.68 10.16 16.53
N ARG A 193 -15.42 11.28 16.68
CA ARG A 193 -16.88 11.31 16.48
C ARG A 193 -17.26 10.96 15.05
N ILE A 194 -16.54 11.50 14.06
CA ILE A 194 -16.76 11.16 12.64
C ILE A 194 -16.41 9.70 12.37
N GLN A 195 -15.36 9.16 12.99
CA GLN A 195 -14.95 7.76 12.85
C GLN A 195 -16.04 6.83 13.35
N LYS A 196 -16.53 7.09 14.55
CA LYS A 196 -17.62 6.33 15.17
C LYS A 196 -18.92 6.49 14.37
N LEU A 197 -19.20 7.66 13.81
CA LEU A 197 -20.31 7.85 12.86
C LEU A 197 -20.19 6.92 11.66
N LEU A 198 -19.05 6.93 10.97
CA LEU A 198 -18.87 6.12 9.76
C LEU A 198 -18.87 4.63 10.08
N GLU A 199 -18.35 4.23 11.23
CA GLU A 199 -18.42 2.83 11.69
C GLU A 199 -19.88 2.39 11.82
N LEU A 200 -20.66 3.11 12.64
CA LEU A 200 -22.05 2.76 12.95
C LEU A 200 -22.98 2.90 11.73
N GLU A 201 -22.81 3.98 10.95
CA GLU A 201 -23.75 4.33 9.88
C GLU A 201 -23.38 3.75 8.52
N VAL A 202 -22.12 3.37 8.30
CA VAL A 202 -21.64 2.85 7.02
C VAL A 202 -21.11 1.43 7.19
N PHE A 203 -20.01 1.26 7.92
CA PHE A 203 -19.21 0.02 7.83
C PHE A 203 -19.83 -1.18 8.56
N GLU A 204 -20.47 -0.98 9.72
CA GLU A 204 -21.19 -2.04 10.42
C GLU A 204 -22.39 -2.57 9.62
N LYS A 205 -22.99 -1.71 8.79
CA LYS A 205 -24.11 -2.06 7.91
C LYS A 205 -23.67 -2.81 6.65
N VAL A 206 -22.36 -2.89 6.37
CA VAL A 206 -21.85 -3.63 5.20
C VAL A 206 -21.85 -5.13 5.48
N THR A 207 -22.69 -5.83 4.75
CA THR A 207 -22.72 -7.29 4.70
C THR A 207 -22.24 -7.80 3.34
N VAL A 208 -21.52 -8.91 3.37
CA VAL A 208 -21.14 -9.68 2.19
C VAL A 208 -21.61 -11.10 2.43
N ASP A 209 -22.52 -11.59 1.58
CA ASP A 209 -23.00 -12.96 1.69
C ASP A 209 -22.10 -13.94 0.90
N GLN A 210 -22.21 -15.22 1.22
CA GLN A 210 -21.41 -16.27 0.58
C GLN A 210 -21.66 -16.40 -0.93
N GLY A 211 -22.87 -16.08 -1.38
CA GLY A 211 -23.24 -16.07 -2.80
C GLY A 211 -22.44 -15.03 -3.58
N GLU A 212 -22.24 -13.84 -3.01
CA GLU A 212 -21.40 -12.79 -3.60
C GLU A 212 -19.93 -13.18 -3.64
N VAL A 213 -19.42 -13.78 -2.57
CA VAL A 213 -18.04 -14.27 -2.50
C VAL A 213 -17.79 -15.33 -3.56
N LYS A 214 -18.71 -16.30 -3.68
CA LYS A 214 -18.65 -17.35 -4.69
C LYS A 214 -18.81 -16.78 -6.10
N GLY A 215 -19.77 -15.88 -6.32
CA GLY A 215 -19.99 -15.23 -7.61
C GLY A 215 -18.77 -14.44 -8.08
N PHE A 216 -18.07 -13.77 -7.17
CA PHE A 216 -16.81 -13.11 -7.48
C PHE A 216 -15.72 -14.13 -7.87
N TYR A 217 -15.59 -15.24 -7.16
CA TYR A 217 -14.64 -16.29 -7.50
C TYR A 217 -14.91 -16.86 -8.91
N ASP A 218 -16.14 -17.27 -9.17
CA ASP A 218 -16.57 -17.91 -10.42
C ASP A 218 -16.42 -16.95 -11.63
N SER A 219 -16.68 -15.66 -11.44
CA SER A 219 -16.63 -14.66 -12.51
C SER A 219 -15.22 -14.09 -12.77
N ASN A 220 -14.23 -14.42 -11.93
CA ASN A 220 -12.87 -13.87 -12.01
C ASN A 220 -11.76 -14.93 -11.96
N PRO A 221 -11.84 -16.04 -12.73
CA PRO A 221 -10.88 -17.15 -12.63
C PRO A 221 -9.43 -16.71 -12.85
N GLN A 222 -9.19 -15.75 -13.74
CA GLN A 222 -7.87 -15.18 -14.02
C GLN A 222 -7.19 -14.52 -12.81
N VAL A 223 -7.96 -14.04 -11.83
CA VAL A 223 -7.42 -13.41 -10.61
C VAL A 223 -6.78 -14.45 -9.69
N PHE A 224 -7.31 -15.68 -9.73
CA PHE A 224 -6.90 -16.80 -8.88
C PHE A 224 -5.89 -17.74 -9.55
N GLN A 225 -5.47 -17.43 -10.78
CA GLN A 225 -4.39 -18.14 -11.44
C GLN A 225 -3.03 -17.73 -10.87
N VAL A 226 -2.33 -18.72 -10.34
CA VAL A 226 -0.91 -18.65 -10.02
C VAL A 226 -0.15 -19.23 -11.20
N PRO A 227 0.67 -18.43 -11.91
CA PRO A 227 1.46 -18.94 -13.03
C PRO A 227 2.52 -19.91 -12.53
N GLU A 228 2.97 -20.77 -13.42
CA GLU A 228 4.15 -21.61 -13.21
C GLU A 228 5.35 -20.75 -12.78
N GLN A 229 6.10 -21.20 -11.79
CA GLN A 229 7.31 -20.53 -11.31
C GLN A 229 8.44 -21.55 -11.20
N VAL A 230 9.65 -21.13 -11.57
CA VAL A 230 10.87 -21.92 -11.36
C VAL A 230 11.81 -21.18 -10.44
N ARG A 231 12.53 -21.91 -9.59
CA ARG A 231 13.71 -21.40 -8.89
C ARG A 231 14.93 -21.95 -9.59
N ALA A 232 15.82 -21.07 -10.05
CA ALA A 232 17.04 -21.49 -10.74
C ALA A 232 18.27 -20.78 -10.18
N ARG A 233 19.41 -21.44 -10.34
CA ARG A 233 20.73 -20.82 -10.26
C ARG A 233 21.28 -20.62 -11.66
N HIS A 234 22.13 -19.61 -11.83
CA HIS A 234 22.87 -19.43 -13.07
C HIS A 234 24.33 -19.07 -12.87
N ILE A 235 25.12 -19.33 -13.90
CA ILE A 235 26.49 -18.84 -14.08
C ILE A 235 26.50 -18.11 -15.41
N ILE A 236 26.90 -16.84 -15.42
CA ILE A 236 26.99 -16.04 -16.64
C ILE A 236 28.43 -15.59 -16.89
N VAL A 237 28.91 -15.80 -18.11
CA VAL A 237 30.09 -15.11 -18.64
C VAL A 237 29.59 -14.07 -19.64
N ARG A 238 29.82 -12.80 -19.33
CA ARG A 238 29.24 -11.67 -20.06
C ARG A 238 29.92 -11.45 -21.39
N VAL A 239 29.12 -11.02 -22.35
CA VAL A 239 29.58 -10.54 -23.65
C VAL A 239 28.99 -9.16 -23.87
N LYS A 240 29.83 -8.19 -24.26
CA LYS A 240 29.37 -6.83 -24.58
C LYS A 240 28.60 -6.84 -25.89
N GLU A 241 27.64 -5.94 -26.01
CA GLU A 241 27.00 -5.67 -27.30
C GLU A 241 28.05 -5.21 -28.31
N GLY A 242 28.05 -5.81 -29.51
CA GLY A 242 29.08 -5.56 -30.54
C GLY A 242 30.42 -6.29 -30.34
N ALA A 243 30.52 -7.23 -29.38
CA ALA A 243 31.73 -8.01 -29.18
C ALA A 243 32.15 -8.78 -30.46
N THR A 244 33.45 -8.87 -30.66
CA THR A 244 34.07 -9.62 -31.75
C THR A 244 33.80 -11.13 -31.60
N GLU A 245 33.89 -11.87 -32.71
CA GLU A 245 33.78 -13.34 -32.66
C GLU A 245 34.87 -13.98 -31.77
N GLY A 246 36.03 -13.34 -31.65
CA GLY A 246 37.08 -13.76 -30.72
C GLY A 246 36.64 -13.66 -29.26
N GLU A 247 36.05 -12.54 -28.85
CA GLU A 247 35.55 -12.32 -27.49
C GLU A 247 34.36 -13.25 -27.17
N LYS A 248 33.44 -13.44 -28.12
CA LYS A 248 32.35 -14.41 -27.98
C LYS A 248 32.87 -15.82 -27.79
N LYS A 249 33.87 -16.23 -28.57
CA LYS A 249 34.50 -17.54 -28.45
C LYS A 249 35.16 -17.71 -27.08
N GLN A 250 35.90 -16.71 -26.60
CA GLN A 250 36.51 -16.74 -25.26
C GLN A 250 35.47 -16.91 -24.14
N ALA A 251 34.36 -16.16 -24.21
CA ALA A 251 33.28 -16.28 -23.25
C ALA A 251 32.61 -17.65 -23.28
N LYS A 252 32.39 -18.20 -24.48
CA LYS A 252 31.85 -19.55 -24.69
C LYS A 252 32.78 -20.63 -24.15
N ASP A 253 34.08 -20.53 -24.41
CA ASP A 253 35.07 -21.48 -23.90
C ASP A 253 35.15 -21.43 -22.36
N ALA A 254 35.05 -20.24 -21.77
CA ALA A 254 35.05 -20.06 -20.31
C ALA A 254 33.85 -20.73 -19.64
N ILE A 255 32.64 -20.54 -20.18
CA ILE A 255 31.44 -21.17 -19.62
C ILE A 255 31.42 -22.69 -19.90
N GLN A 256 32.02 -23.17 -20.99
CA GLN A 256 32.16 -24.61 -21.26
C GLN A 256 33.08 -25.27 -20.24
N LYS A 257 34.20 -24.64 -19.87
CA LYS A 257 35.07 -25.10 -18.78
C LYS A 257 34.33 -25.17 -17.45
N ALA A 258 33.47 -24.18 -17.15
CA ALA A 258 32.61 -24.22 -15.97
C ALA A 258 31.63 -25.42 -16.01
N ALA A 259 31.04 -25.71 -17.18
CA ALA A 259 30.16 -26.86 -17.36
C ALA A 259 30.88 -28.19 -17.12
N GLU A 260 32.12 -28.33 -17.58
CA GLU A 260 32.95 -29.51 -17.35
C GLU A 260 33.29 -29.72 -15.88
N ARG A 261 33.60 -28.65 -15.15
CA ARG A 261 33.85 -28.70 -13.70
C ARG A 261 32.64 -29.24 -12.94
N ILE A 262 31.45 -28.72 -13.28
CA ILE A 262 30.19 -29.18 -12.69
C ILE A 262 29.92 -30.65 -13.04
N LYS A 263 30.15 -31.06 -14.30
CA LYS A 263 30.02 -32.47 -14.71
C LYS A 263 30.99 -33.41 -13.98
N LYS A 264 32.15 -32.92 -13.58
CA LYS A 264 33.14 -33.67 -12.79
C LYS A 264 32.80 -33.74 -11.29
N GLY A 265 31.70 -33.13 -10.86
CA GLY A 265 31.19 -33.20 -9.49
C GLY A 265 31.47 -31.97 -8.62
N GLU A 266 32.04 -30.89 -9.18
CA GLU A 266 32.16 -29.64 -8.43
C GLU A 266 30.79 -28.99 -8.22
N SER A 267 30.57 -28.39 -7.04
CA SER A 267 29.31 -27.71 -6.72
C SER A 267 29.04 -26.55 -7.68
N PHE A 268 27.80 -26.45 -8.15
CA PHE A 268 27.36 -25.35 -9.02
C PHE A 268 27.57 -23.99 -8.34
N GLU A 269 27.31 -23.91 -7.05
CA GLU A 269 27.44 -22.71 -6.22
C GLU A 269 28.88 -22.23 -6.14
N GLU A 270 29.84 -23.13 -5.96
CA GLU A 270 31.26 -22.77 -5.90
C GLU A 270 31.79 -22.34 -7.27
N VAL A 271 31.41 -23.03 -8.34
CA VAL A 271 31.75 -22.61 -9.71
C VAL A 271 31.10 -21.25 -10.03
N ALA A 272 29.86 -21.01 -9.57
CA ALA A 272 29.18 -19.73 -9.75
C ALA A 272 29.90 -18.57 -9.05
N LYS A 273 30.36 -18.77 -7.81
CA LYS A 273 31.13 -17.74 -7.07
C LYS A 273 32.42 -17.35 -7.77
N GLN A 274 33.06 -18.30 -8.44
CA GLN A 274 34.35 -18.09 -9.11
C GLN A 274 34.23 -17.57 -10.55
N VAL A 275 33.21 -18.02 -11.29
CA VAL A 275 33.11 -17.79 -12.74
C VAL A 275 32.03 -16.78 -13.10
N SER A 276 30.92 -16.72 -12.34
CA SER A 276 29.79 -15.88 -12.73
C SER A 276 30.14 -14.40 -12.59
N GLN A 277 29.78 -13.62 -13.61
CA GLN A 277 30.14 -12.20 -13.73
C GLN A 277 28.99 -11.27 -13.37
N ASP A 278 28.01 -11.72 -12.58
CA ASP A 278 26.85 -10.94 -12.15
C ASP A 278 26.72 -10.84 -10.62
N GLY A 279 25.74 -10.05 -10.16
CA GLY A 279 25.53 -9.81 -8.73
C GLY A 279 25.01 -11.02 -7.94
N THR A 280 24.65 -12.13 -8.60
CA THR A 280 24.23 -13.35 -7.92
C THR A 280 25.37 -14.33 -7.64
N ALA A 281 26.56 -14.10 -8.21
CA ALA A 281 27.74 -14.97 -8.05
C ALA A 281 28.03 -15.33 -6.59
N GLN A 282 28.06 -14.33 -5.70
CA GLN A 282 28.35 -14.54 -4.26
C GLN A 282 27.27 -15.37 -3.54
N ARG A 283 26.05 -15.43 -4.09
CA ARG A 283 24.94 -16.28 -3.58
C ARG A 283 24.86 -17.61 -4.33
N GLY A 284 25.94 -18.01 -4.99
CA GLY A 284 26.00 -19.24 -5.79
C GLY A 284 25.06 -19.21 -6.99
N GLY A 285 24.83 -18.02 -7.57
CA GLY A 285 23.98 -17.85 -8.75
C GLY A 285 22.47 -17.86 -8.50
N ASP A 286 21.98 -17.88 -7.26
CA ASP A 286 20.55 -18.03 -6.95
C ASP A 286 19.71 -16.81 -7.39
N LEU A 287 18.75 -17.07 -8.27
CA LEU A 287 17.80 -16.09 -8.80
C LEU A 287 16.49 -16.03 -8.00
N GLY A 288 16.25 -16.97 -7.07
CA GLY A 288 14.96 -17.15 -6.43
C GLY A 288 13.89 -17.65 -7.42
N TYR A 289 12.61 -17.58 -7.01
CA TYR A 289 11.50 -17.95 -7.91
C TYR A 289 11.18 -16.83 -8.89
N PHE A 290 11.05 -17.18 -10.16
CA PHE A 290 10.55 -16.31 -11.20
C PHE A 290 9.51 -17.02 -12.07
N SER A 291 8.60 -16.22 -12.61
CA SER A 291 7.55 -16.63 -13.55
C SER A 291 7.97 -16.26 -14.97
N ARG A 292 7.23 -16.78 -15.95
CA ARG A 292 7.43 -16.41 -17.36
C ARG A 292 7.29 -14.89 -17.58
N GLY A 293 8.09 -14.36 -18.49
CA GLY A 293 8.20 -12.93 -18.80
C GLY A 293 9.12 -12.12 -17.88
N GLN A 294 9.78 -12.74 -16.90
CA GLN A 294 10.71 -12.06 -16.00
C GLN A 294 12.19 -12.17 -16.44
N MET A 295 12.51 -13.15 -17.30
CA MET A 295 13.84 -13.37 -17.85
C MET A 295 13.83 -13.20 -19.38
N VAL A 296 15.01 -13.13 -19.99
CA VAL A 296 15.11 -13.09 -21.47
C VAL A 296 14.62 -14.41 -22.07
N PRO A 297 13.98 -14.38 -23.26
CA PRO A 297 13.30 -15.55 -23.83
C PRO A 297 14.16 -16.81 -23.94
N GLU A 298 15.44 -16.66 -24.30
CA GLU A 298 16.38 -17.76 -24.49
C GLU A 298 16.71 -18.45 -23.17
N PHE A 299 16.93 -17.67 -22.11
CA PHE A 299 17.17 -18.18 -20.75
C PHE A 299 15.91 -18.86 -20.21
N GLU A 300 14.77 -18.18 -20.31
CA GLU A 300 13.51 -18.66 -19.77
C GLU A 300 13.08 -19.98 -20.41
N LYS A 301 13.18 -20.09 -21.74
CA LYS A 301 12.84 -21.30 -22.48
C LYS A 301 13.56 -22.52 -21.91
N VAL A 302 14.86 -22.38 -21.62
CA VAL A 302 15.67 -23.46 -21.07
C VAL A 302 15.33 -23.70 -19.60
N ALA A 303 15.30 -22.66 -18.76
CA ALA A 303 15.04 -22.79 -17.33
C ALA A 303 13.73 -23.53 -17.02
N PHE A 304 12.66 -23.25 -17.78
CA PHE A 304 11.36 -23.89 -17.59
C PHE A 304 11.25 -25.29 -18.19
N SER A 305 12.13 -25.67 -19.12
CA SER A 305 12.20 -27.01 -19.72
C SER A 305 13.03 -28.00 -18.91
N LEU A 306 13.85 -27.52 -17.99
CA LEU A 306 14.70 -28.38 -17.15
C LEU A 306 13.86 -29.20 -16.18
N GLU A 307 14.34 -30.39 -15.87
CA GLU A 307 13.90 -31.15 -14.72
C GLU A 307 14.60 -30.65 -13.46
N LYS A 308 13.99 -30.89 -12.29
CA LYS A 308 14.55 -30.51 -11.00
C LYS A 308 15.96 -31.09 -10.83
N ASP A 309 16.86 -30.29 -10.28
CA ASP A 309 18.28 -30.57 -10.04
C ASP A 309 19.12 -30.82 -11.30
N LYS A 310 18.59 -30.57 -12.50
CA LYS A 310 19.36 -30.66 -13.75
C LYS A 310 20.04 -29.34 -14.10
N VAL A 311 21.18 -29.47 -14.77
CA VAL A 311 21.97 -28.37 -15.34
C VAL A 311 21.80 -28.35 -16.86
N SER A 312 21.59 -27.17 -17.43
CA SER A 312 21.43 -26.97 -18.87
C SER A 312 22.74 -27.18 -19.64
N GLN A 313 22.61 -27.26 -20.96
CA GLN A 313 23.72 -26.92 -21.85
C GLN A 313 24.00 -25.40 -21.79
N VAL A 314 25.08 -24.97 -22.43
CA VAL A 314 25.41 -23.54 -22.54
C VAL A 314 24.30 -22.83 -23.31
N VAL A 315 23.72 -21.80 -22.70
CA VAL A 315 22.65 -20.98 -23.28
C VAL A 315 23.22 -19.62 -23.68
N GLU A 316 23.07 -19.25 -24.94
CA GLU A 316 23.45 -17.93 -25.43
C GLU A 316 22.29 -16.94 -25.28
N THR A 317 22.61 -15.73 -24.83
CA THR A 317 21.67 -14.61 -24.73
C THR A 317 22.37 -13.33 -25.16
N LYS A 318 21.62 -12.23 -25.30
CA LYS A 318 22.20 -10.90 -25.50
C LYS A 318 23.18 -10.43 -24.41
N PHE A 319 23.19 -11.07 -23.24
CA PHE A 319 24.09 -10.71 -22.13
C PHE A 319 25.36 -11.56 -22.08
N GLY A 320 25.51 -12.54 -22.97
CA GLY A 320 26.57 -13.54 -22.95
C GLY A 320 26.03 -14.96 -22.75
N TYR A 321 26.89 -15.82 -22.21
CA TYR A 321 26.61 -17.26 -22.13
C TYR A 321 26.34 -17.71 -20.70
N HIS A 322 25.37 -18.61 -20.57
CA HIS A 322 24.82 -19.04 -19.29
C HIS A 322 24.89 -20.56 -19.11
N LEU A 323 25.08 -20.99 -17.86
CA LEU A 323 24.64 -22.29 -17.38
C LEU A 323 23.50 -22.08 -16.41
N ILE A 324 22.48 -22.92 -16.49
CA ILE A 324 21.27 -22.82 -15.68
C ILE A 324 21.10 -24.12 -14.93
N LYS A 325 20.91 -24.06 -13.61
CA LYS A 325 20.51 -25.22 -12.80
C LYS A 325 19.11 -24.96 -12.27
N LEU A 326 18.19 -25.90 -12.48
CA LEU A 326 16.86 -25.81 -11.89
C LEU A 326 16.88 -26.38 -10.48
N GLU A 327 16.50 -25.57 -9.48
CA GLU A 327 16.45 -25.97 -8.07
C GLU A 327 15.06 -26.46 -7.68
N ASP A 328 14.01 -25.80 -8.17
CA ASP A 328 12.64 -26.17 -7.86
C ASP A 328 11.65 -25.66 -8.90
N LYS A 329 10.51 -26.33 -9.00
CA LYS A 329 9.45 -26.00 -9.95
C LYS A 329 8.08 -26.02 -9.26
N LYS A 330 7.33 -24.93 -9.42
CA LYS A 330 5.96 -24.78 -8.97
C LYS A 330 5.07 -24.73 -10.19
N GLU A 331 4.23 -25.74 -10.35
CA GLU A 331 3.27 -25.79 -11.45
C GLU A 331 2.25 -24.65 -11.38
N ALA A 332 1.75 -24.26 -12.54
CA ALA A 332 0.62 -23.35 -12.60
C ALA A 332 -0.57 -23.99 -11.89
N ARG A 333 -1.24 -23.23 -11.02
CA ARG A 333 -2.44 -23.70 -10.33
C ARG A 333 -3.46 -22.59 -10.20
N THR A 334 -4.72 -22.99 -10.08
CA THR A 334 -5.79 -22.09 -9.65
C THR A 334 -5.94 -22.24 -8.14
N LEU A 335 -5.89 -21.13 -7.42
CA LEU A 335 -6.17 -21.14 -5.97
C LEU A 335 -7.61 -21.59 -5.76
N GLY A 336 -7.82 -22.61 -4.94
CA GLY A 336 -9.17 -23.12 -4.66
C GLY A 336 -10.01 -22.13 -3.87
N PHE A 337 -11.34 -22.19 -4.02
CA PHE A 337 -12.26 -21.25 -3.37
C PHE A 337 -11.98 -21.07 -1.87
N GLN A 338 -11.84 -22.16 -1.11
CA GLN A 338 -11.57 -22.12 0.33
C GLN A 338 -10.26 -21.40 0.70
N GLU A 339 -9.24 -21.41 -0.17
CA GLU A 339 -7.97 -20.73 0.05
C GLU A 339 -8.10 -19.20 -0.05
N VAL A 340 -9.07 -18.73 -0.84
CA VAL A 340 -9.24 -17.31 -1.18
C VAL A 340 -10.52 -16.70 -0.66
N GLU A 341 -11.49 -17.49 -0.20
CA GLU A 341 -12.76 -17.07 0.37
C GLU A 341 -12.62 -15.91 1.38
N PRO A 342 -11.79 -15.99 2.44
CA PRO A 342 -11.68 -14.90 3.41
C PRO A 342 -11.17 -13.60 2.77
N LYS A 343 -10.25 -13.69 1.80
CA LYS A 343 -9.69 -12.53 1.10
C LYS A 343 -10.68 -11.91 0.13
N ILE A 344 -11.50 -12.73 -0.54
CA ILE A 344 -12.58 -12.25 -1.40
C ILE A 344 -13.64 -11.55 -0.54
N ALA A 345 -14.06 -12.16 0.57
CA ALA A 345 -15.04 -11.57 1.47
C ALA A 345 -14.55 -10.21 2.03
N GLU A 346 -13.29 -10.13 2.43
CA GLU A 346 -12.65 -8.89 2.87
C GLU A 346 -12.62 -7.84 1.74
N PHE A 347 -12.16 -8.22 0.55
CA PHE A 347 -12.12 -7.33 -0.61
C PHE A 347 -13.51 -6.78 -0.97
N LEU A 348 -14.52 -7.65 -1.00
CA LEU A 348 -15.90 -7.24 -1.29
C LEU A 348 -16.46 -6.35 -0.18
N ARG A 349 -16.17 -6.63 1.09
CA ARG A 349 -16.59 -5.80 2.23
C ARG A 349 -15.97 -4.42 2.13
N GLN A 350 -14.68 -4.33 1.84
CA GLN A 350 -13.98 -3.07 1.65
C GLN A 350 -14.58 -2.28 0.48
N LYS A 351 -14.74 -2.92 -0.68
CA LYS A 351 -15.30 -2.29 -1.88
C LYS A 351 -16.72 -1.76 -1.62
N LYS A 352 -17.58 -2.58 -1.01
CA LYS A 352 -18.93 -2.15 -0.63
C LYS A 352 -18.91 -1.02 0.39
N GLY A 353 -18.02 -1.07 1.37
CA GLY A 353 -17.85 0.01 2.34
C GLY A 353 -17.46 1.34 1.70
N GLU A 354 -16.56 1.32 0.71
CA GLU A 354 -16.21 2.51 -0.07
C GLU A 354 -17.43 3.06 -0.85
N GLU A 355 -18.19 2.19 -1.51
CA GLU A 355 -19.40 2.56 -2.26
C GLU A 355 -20.49 3.13 -1.34
N GLN A 356 -20.72 2.51 -0.19
CA GLN A 356 -21.68 2.95 0.82
C GLN A 356 -21.24 4.27 1.49
N LEU A 357 -19.95 4.43 1.77
CA LEU A 357 -19.41 5.69 2.31
C LEU A 357 -19.67 6.83 1.34
N LYS A 358 -19.36 6.62 0.05
CA LYS A 358 -19.62 7.61 -0.99
C LYS A 358 -21.10 7.97 -1.04
N ALA A 359 -21.98 6.98 -1.11
CA ALA A 359 -23.43 7.20 -1.14
C ALA A 359 -23.93 7.94 0.11
N TYR A 360 -23.41 7.59 1.29
CA TYR A 360 -23.76 8.23 2.55
C TYR A 360 -23.36 9.71 2.58
N VAL A 361 -22.13 10.03 2.20
CA VAL A 361 -21.65 11.41 2.10
C VAL A 361 -22.45 12.20 1.06
N ASP A 362 -22.69 11.64 -0.12
CA ASP A 362 -23.46 12.28 -1.18
C ASP A 362 -24.90 12.58 -0.70
N ASN A 363 -25.52 11.64 0.01
CA ASN A 363 -26.84 11.83 0.62
C ASN A 363 -26.83 12.95 1.68
N LEU A 364 -25.90 12.94 2.63
CA LEU A 364 -25.83 13.98 3.65
C LEU A 364 -25.61 15.37 3.05
N ARG A 365 -24.77 15.46 2.01
CA ARG A 365 -24.51 16.71 1.29
C ARG A 365 -25.75 17.22 0.56
N SER A 366 -26.55 16.34 -0.03
CA SER A 366 -27.80 16.71 -0.70
C SER A 366 -28.85 17.29 0.26
N GLN A 367 -28.78 16.91 1.54
CA GLN A 367 -29.68 17.38 2.60
C GLN A 367 -29.17 18.67 3.28
N ALA A 368 -27.89 19.01 3.08
CA ALA A 368 -27.27 20.17 3.72
C ALA A 368 -27.43 21.43 2.86
N LYS A 369 -27.70 22.57 3.51
CA LYS A 369 -27.64 23.89 2.88
C LYS A 369 -26.17 24.31 2.76
N ILE A 370 -25.59 24.21 1.56
CA ILE A 370 -24.20 24.54 1.29
C ILE A 370 -24.13 25.85 0.51
N GLU A 371 -23.52 26.87 1.12
CA GLU A 371 -23.28 28.20 0.51
C GLU A 371 -21.78 28.36 0.29
N ARG A 372 -21.32 28.65 -0.93
CA ARG A 372 -19.90 28.81 -1.25
C ARG A 372 -19.57 30.28 -1.50
N ALA A 373 -18.43 30.74 -1.00
CA ALA A 373 -17.86 31.99 -1.49
C ALA A 373 -17.14 31.68 -2.82
N GLY A 374 -17.35 32.49 -3.86
CA GLY A 374 -16.62 32.33 -5.13
C GLY A 374 -15.24 32.99 -5.05
N PHE A 375 -14.15 32.21 -5.16
CA PHE A 375 -12.76 32.68 -5.13
C PHE A 375 -11.76 31.68 -5.76
#